data_AF-A0A945AY81-F1
#
_entry.id   AF-A0A945AY81-F1
#
_cell.length_a   1.000
_cell.length_b   1.000
_cell.length_c   1.000
_cell.angle_alpha   90.00
_cell.angle_beta   90.00
_cell.angle_gamma   90.00
#
_symmetry.space_group_name_H-M   'P 1'
#
loop_
_entity.id
_entity.type
_entity.pdbx_description
1 polymer ?
#
loop_
_entity_poly.entity_id
_entity_poly.type
_entity_poly.pdbx_seq_one_letter_code
_entity_poly.pdbx_strand_id
1 'polypeptide(L)' 'MSIAKSIRQSMEKGSWIRQMFEEGALLKAEYGSENVFDFSLGN' A
#
# COMPACT_ATOMS: atom_id res chain seq x y z
N MET A 1 11.07 -22.44 -4.28
CA MET A 1 9.62 -22.42 -4.60
C MET A 1 9.44 -21.90 -6.01
N SER A 2 8.88 -22.68 -6.92
CA SER A 2 8.62 -22.29 -8.31
C SER A 2 7.23 -21.67 -8.42
N ILE A 3 7.16 -20.34 -8.26
CA ILE A 3 5.94 -19.57 -8.51
C ILE A 3 5.94 -19.16 -9.99
N ALA A 4 4.79 -19.25 -10.65
CA ALA A 4 4.63 -18.85 -12.05
C ALA A 4 5.03 -17.37 -12.24
N LYS A 5 5.73 -17.06 -13.34
CA LYS A 5 6.27 -15.71 -13.61
C LYS A 5 5.19 -14.63 -13.64
N SER A 6 3.99 -14.96 -14.12
CA SER A 6 2.81 -14.08 -14.13
C SER A 6 2.32 -13.73 -12.73
N ILE A 7 2.31 -14.70 -11.81
CA ILE A 7 1.93 -14.48 -10.41
C ILE A 7 2.98 -13.62 -9.72
N ARG A 8 4.28 -13.89 -9.95
CA ARG A 8 5.36 -13.05 -9.39
C ARG A 8 5.24 -11.58 -9.80
N GLN A 9 4.98 -11.32 -11.09
CA GLN A 9 4.78 -9.95 -11.58
C GLN A 9 3.51 -9.28 -11.01
N SER A 10 2.45 -10.06 -10.81
CA SER A 10 1.21 -9.54 -10.22
C SER A 10 1.38 -9.23 -8.73
N MET A 11 2.17 -10.04 -8.01
CA MET A 11 2.54 -9.78 -6.61
C MET A 11 3.43 -8.55 -6.47
N GLU A 12 4.42 -8.37 -7.37
CA GLU A 12 5.22 -7.14 -7.42
C GLU A 12 4.34 -5.91 -7.60
N LYS A 13 3.33 -5.97 -8.48
CA LYS A 13 2.39 -4.86 -8.69
C LYS A 13 1.45 -4.65 -7.51
N GLY A 14 0.93 -5.73 -6.91
CA GLY A 14 0.06 -5.67 -5.73
C GLY A 14 0.77 -5.16 -4.46
N SER A 15 2.11 -5.30 -4.40
CA SER A 15 2.93 -4.80 -3.30
C SER A 15 2.87 -3.28 -3.14
N TRP A 16 2.58 -2.54 -4.21
CA TRP A 16 2.60 -1.08 -4.20
C TRP A 16 1.40 -0.51 -3.46
N ILE A 17 0.22 -1.12 -3.62
CA ILE A 17 -0.98 -0.71 -2.87
C ILE A 17 -0.73 -0.86 -1.38
N ARG A 18 -0.16 -1.99 -0.94
CA ARG A 18 0.13 -2.22 0.47
C ARG A 18 1.18 -1.26 1.03
N GLN A 19 2.23 -0.94 0.28
CA GLN A 19 3.20 0.08 0.67
C GLN A 19 2.55 1.46 0.84
N MET A 20 1.67 1.86 -0.09
CA MET A 20 0.96 3.14 0.00
C MET A 20 0.06 3.22 1.26
N PHE A 21 -0.57 2.10 1.66
CA PHE A 21 -1.32 2.02 2.92
C PHE A 21 -0.41 2.16 4.15
N GLU A 22 0.74 1.49 4.15
CA GLU A 22 1.71 1.57 5.25
C GLU A 22 2.33 2.98 5.38
N GLU A 23 2.67 3.62 4.26
CA GLU A 23 3.11 5.02 4.24
C GLU A 23 2.02 5.98 4.73
N GLY A 24 0.76 5.79 4.32
CA GLY A 24 -0.37 6.57 4.83
C GLY A 24 -0.54 6.43 6.34
N ALA A 25 -0.34 5.23 6.90
CA ALA A 25 -0.39 5.00 8.34
C ALA A 25 0.79 5.65 9.08
N LEU A 26 1.99 5.60 8.53
CA LEU A 26 3.17 6.28 9.08
C LEU A 26 2.99 7.80 9.08
N LEU A 27 2.53 8.37 7.97
CA LEU A 27 2.23 9.80 7.87
C LEU A 27 1.15 10.21 8.87
N LYS A 28 0.11 9.39 9.09
CA LYS A 28 -0.92 9.66 10.11
C LYS A 28 -0.34 9.69 11.52
N ALA A 29 0.65 8.84 11.81
CA ALA A 29 1.32 8.81 13.10
C ALA A 29 2.25 10.02 13.32
N GLU A 30 2.91 10.49 12.26
CA GLU A 30 3.85 11.62 12.34
C GLU A 30 3.16 12.99 12.30
N TYR A 31 2.14 13.15 11.45
CA TYR A 31 1.49 14.43 11.20
C TYR A 31 0.09 14.55 11.79
N GLY A 32 -0.45 13.48 12.38
CA GLY A 32 -1.83 13.41 12.87
C GLY A 32 -2.82 13.07 11.75
N SER A 33 -3.86 12.30 12.10
CA SER A 33 -4.88 11.84 11.14
C SER A 33 -5.68 12.96 10.48
N GLU A 34 -5.69 14.15 11.08
CA GLU A 34 -6.33 15.35 10.53
C GLU A 34 -5.58 15.96 9.34
N ASN A 35 -4.28 15.66 9.21
CA ASN A 35 -3.41 16.20 8.16
C ASN A 35 -3.13 15.19 7.04
N VAL A 36 -3.66 13.96 7.13
CA VAL A 36 -3.41 12.90 6.16
C VAL A 36 -4.72 12.44 5.52
N PHE A 37 -4.94 12.93 4.30
CA PHE A 37 -6.07 12.58 3.45
C PHE A 37 -5.79 11.26 2.72
N ASP A 38 -6.21 10.17 3.35
CA ASP A 38 -6.03 8.82 2.82
C ASP A 38 -7.15 8.47 1.83
N PHE A 39 -6.91 8.70 0.54
CA PHE A 39 -7.83 8.38 -0.56
C PHE A 39 -7.69 6.93 -1.06
N SER A 40 -6.93 6.07 -0.37
CA SER A 40 -6.77 4.66 -0.76
C SER A 40 -8.03 3.82 -0.48
N LEU A 41 -8.93 4.31 0.37
CA LEU A 41 -10.25 3.73 0.63
C LEU A 41 -11.23 4.06 -0.52
N GLY A 42 -11.14 3.29 -1.60
CA GLY A 42 -12.24 3.09 -2.52
C GLY A 42 -13.11 1.93 -2.03
N ASN A 43 -13.93 2.15 -1.00
CA ASN A 43 -15.05 1.24 -0.72
C ASN A 43 -16.10 1.33 -1.82
#